data_AF-A0A1Q3B9X0-F1
#
_entry.id   AF-A0A1Q3B9X0-F1
#
_cell.length_a   1.000
_cell.length_b   1.000
_cell.length_c   1.000
_cell.angle_alpha   90.00
_cell.angle_beta   90.00
_cell.angle_gamma   90.00
#
_symmetry.space_group_name_H-M   'P 1'
#
loop_
_entity.id
_entity.type
_entity.pdbx_description
1 polymer ?
#
loop_
_entity_poly.entity_id
_entity_poly.type
_entity_poly.pdbx_seq_one_letter_code
_entity_poly.pdbx_strand_id
1 'polypeptide(L)'
;MFSRFTTIINSLKNLSKSYPNQELVRKILRCLPKSWTPKVTTIEEAKDLTTLPLEQLLGSLMTHETTMKNHEYVETKKKKTIALRASKEESENDEDGDMALITSQFKKFLKSQKGKKAFKKYPQKEESSKKEELVCYECKKPRHFKSDCPSLKKKEQFKKNNEHSKKKKAMVATWDDSDESSSDEESDGEVANIAFMAIEEEEEDKINFSFDELQDAYQNLFNEYKIVCFKNKSLKKNAILLSKEIETLKNKNSNYINEIEILNISLKLTNDFKDENENLKLEIDAL
;
A
#
# COMPACT_ATOMS: atom_id res chain seq x y z
N MET A 1 -2.13 14.16 -9.36
CA MET A 1 -1.57 14.75 -10.59
C MET A 1 -2.62 15.58 -11.36
N PHE A 2 -3.79 15.01 -11.60
CA PHE A 2 -4.82 15.58 -12.47
C PHE A 2 -5.45 16.89 -12.01
N SER A 3 -5.69 17.07 -10.70
CA SER A 3 -6.23 18.33 -10.15
C SER A 3 -5.34 19.53 -10.44
N ARG A 4 -4.02 19.38 -10.25
CA ARG A 4 -3.04 20.45 -10.55
C ARG A 4 -3.02 20.79 -12.04
N PHE A 5 -3.13 19.79 -12.90
CA PHE A 5 -3.18 19.97 -14.35
C PHE A 5 -4.42 20.77 -14.78
N THR A 6 -5.60 20.43 -14.25
CA THR A 6 -6.84 21.17 -14.52
C THR A 6 -6.78 22.61 -14.04
N THR A 7 -6.22 22.88 -12.85
CA THR A 7 -6.04 24.24 -12.34
C THR A 7 -5.13 25.08 -13.25
N ILE A 8 -4.05 24.50 -13.78
CA ILE A 8 -3.13 25.18 -14.70
C ILE A 8 -3.81 25.47 -16.04
N ILE A 9 -4.59 24.53 -16.60
CA ILE A 9 -5.32 24.80 -17.84
C ILE A 9 -6.33 25.93 -17.64
N ASN A 10 -7.05 25.91 -16.51
CA ASN A 10 -8.04 26.93 -16.22
C ASN A 10 -7.41 28.32 -16.07
N SER A 11 -6.26 28.42 -15.40
CA SER A 11 -5.54 29.70 -15.31
C SER A 11 -5.00 30.15 -16.68
N LEU A 12 -4.52 29.23 -17.53
CA LEU A 12 -4.07 29.55 -18.89
C LEU A 12 -5.24 30.02 -19.78
N LYS A 13 -6.42 29.42 -19.65
CA LYS A 13 -7.63 29.83 -20.34
C LYS A 13 -8.05 31.25 -19.95
N ASN A 14 -7.93 31.61 -18.67
CA ASN A 14 -8.19 32.97 -18.18
C ASN A 14 -7.19 34.00 -18.73
N LEU A 15 -5.97 33.56 -19.06
CA LEU A 15 -4.94 34.37 -19.71
C LEU A 15 -5.05 34.38 -21.24
N SER A 16 -6.19 34.00 -21.81
CA SER A 16 -6.48 33.89 -23.25
C SER A 16 -5.62 32.88 -24.03
N LYS A 17 -4.93 31.97 -23.34
CA LYS A 17 -4.18 30.86 -23.96
C LYS A 17 -4.99 29.57 -23.82
N SER A 18 -5.80 29.26 -24.83
CA SER A 18 -6.54 27.99 -24.92
C SER A 18 -5.75 26.95 -25.72
N TYR A 19 -5.69 25.73 -25.21
CA TYR A 19 -5.09 24.59 -25.90
C TYR A 19 -6.18 23.67 -26.46
N PRO A 20 -6.02 23.13 -27.68
CA PRO A 20 -6.94 22.13 -28.21
C PRO A 20 -6.80 20.81 -27.43
N ASN A 21 -7.89 20.05 -27.33
CA ASN A 21 -7.96 18.81 -26.54
C ASN A 21 -6.84 17.82 -26.88
N GLN A 22 -6.52 17.69 -28.17
CA GLN A 22 -5.45 16.83 -28.65
C GLN A 22 -4.06 17.21 -28.08
N GLU A 23 -3.77 18.51 -27.91
CA GLU A 23 -2.51 18.95 -27.34
C GLU A 23 -2.47 18.70 -25.83
N LEU A 24 -3.60 18.87 -25.14
CA LEU A 24 -3.74 18.54 -23.72
C LEU A 24 -3.50 17.05 -23.47
N VAL A 25 -4.12 16.18 -24.27
CA VAL A 25 -3.95 14.73 -24.22
C VAL A 25 -2.47 14.35 -24.34
N ARG A 26 -1.76 14.88 -25.34
CA ARG A 26 -0.32 14.62 -25.53
C ARG A 26 0.52 15.12 -24.36
N LYS A 27 0.22 16.31 -23.83
CA LYS A 27 0.93 16.86 -22.67
C LYS A 27 0.73 15.99 -21.42
N ILE A 28 -0.48 15.48 -21.18
CA ILE A 28 -0.72 14.55 -20.06
C ILE A 28 0.12 13.28 -20.24
N LEU A 29 0.03 12.63 -21.40
CA LEU A 29 0.74 11.38 -21.66
C LEU A 29 2.26 11.53 -21.48
N ARG A 30 2.83 12.65 -21.91
CA ARG A 30 4.26 12.96 -21.75
C ARG A 30 4.69 13.22 -20.31
N CYS A 31 3.77 13.65 -19.45
CA CYS A 31 4.04 13.97 -18.05
C CYS A 31 3.88 12.74 -17.12
N LEU A 32 3.52 11.57 -17.64
CA LEU A 32 3.37 10.36 -16.85
C LEU A 32 4.74 9.73 -16.50
N PRO A 33 4.88 9.09 -15.32
CA PRO A 33 6.10 8.39 -14.94
C PRO A 33 6.45 7.23 -15.88
N LYS A 34 7.72 6.83 -15.93
CA LYS A 34 8.21 5.71 -16.77
C LYS A 34 7.47 4.40 -16.53
N SER A 35 6.93 4.15 -15.32
CA SER A 35 6.13 2.96 -15.03
C SER A 35 4.79 2.89 -15.80
N TRP A 36 4.37 3.99 -16.43
CA TRP A 36 3.16 4.08 -17.23
C TRP A 36 3.42 3.87 -18.72
N THR A 37 4.67 3.66 -19.16
CA THR A 37 5.00 3.50 -20.58
C THR A 37 4.19 2.41 -21.28
N PRO A 38 3.95 1.21 -20.70
CA PRO A 38 3.16 0.19 -21.39
C PRO A 38 1.72 0.68 -21.64
N LYS A 39 1.14 1.39 -20.66
CA LYS A 39 -0.21 1.93 -20.75
C LYS A 39 -0.30 3.08 -21.75
N VAL A 40 0.72 3.94 -21.81
CA VAL A 40 0.81 5.03 -22.81
C VAL A 40 0.88 4.45 -24.21
N THR A 41 1.77 3.47 -24.44
CA THR A 41 1.89 2.80 -25.75
C THR A 41 0.59 2.14 -26.17
N THR A 42 -0.10 1.40 -25.28
CA THR A 42 -1.41 0.84 -25.61
C THR A 42 -2.46 1.89 -25.94
N ILE A 43 -2.43 3.06 -25.29
CA ILE A 43 -3.37 4.16 -25.59
C ILE A 43 -3.05 4.79 -26.95
N GLU A 44 -1.77 4.96 -27.28
CA GLU A 44 -1.31 5.49 -28.56
C GLU A 44 -1.61 4.54 -29.73
N GLU A 45 -1.57 3.23 -29.50
CA GLU A 45 -1.91 2.20 -30.50
C GLU A 45 -3.41 1.97 -30.65
N ALA A 46 -4.17 2.00 -29.55
CA ALA A 46 -5.60 1.64 -29.57
C ALA A 46 -6.53 2.81 -29.87
N LYS A 47 -6.08 4.07 -29.73
CA LYS A 47 -6.93 5.25 -29.88
C LYS A 47 -6.23 6.38 -30.60
N ASP A 48 -6.94 7.02 -31.51
CA ASP A 48 -6.49 8.26 -32.13
C ASP A 48 -6.47 9.42 -31.13
N LEU A 49 -5.28 9.95 -30.83
CA LEU A 49 -5.10 11.07 -29.88
C LEU A 49 -5.80 12.36 -30.32
N THR A 50 -6.19 12.46 -31.59
CA THR A 50 -6.96 13.56 -32.19
C THR A 50 -8.44 13.53 -31.81
N THR A 51 -9.01 12.35 -31.61
CA THR A 51 -10.46 12.15 -31.38
C THR A 51 -10.79 11.78 -29.93
N LEU A 52 -9.78 11.45 -29.12
CA LEU A 52 -9.94 11.04 -27.74
C LEU A 52 -10.39 12.23 -26.83
N PRO A 53 -11.59 12.19 -26.24
CA PRO A 53 -12.00 13.19 -25.25
C PRO A 53 -11.17 13.06 -23.97
N LEU A 54 -10.84 14.21 -23.39
CA LEU A 54 -9.94 14.34 -22.25
C LEU A 54 -10.46 13.58 -21.02
N GLU A 55 -11.77 13.59 -20.82
CA GLU A 55 -12.46 12.94 -19.70
C GLU A 55 -12.31 11.42 -19.77
N GLN A 56 -12.37 10.83 -20.97
CA GLN A 56 -12.18 9.40 -21.15
C GLN A 56 -10.72 8.98 -20.89
N LEU A 57 -9.76 9.80 -21.34
CA LEU A 57 -8.34 9.58 -21.04
C LEU A 57 -8.11 9.62 -19.53
N LEU A 58 -8.65 10.65 -18.88
CA LEU A 58 -8.53 10.86 -17.44
C LEU A 58 -9.12 9.71 -16.64
N GLY A 59 -10.31 9.24 -17.04
CA GLY A 59 -10.96 8.07 -16.45
C GLY A 59 -10.10 6.82 -16.58
N SER A 60 -9.57 6.53 -17.78
CA SER A 60 -8.72 5.36 -18.00
C SER A 60 -7.44 5.39 -17.17
N LEU A 61 -6.82 6.56 -17.04
CA LEU A 61 -5.63 6.75 -16.22
C LEU A 61 -5.94 6.56 -14.73
N MET A 62 -7.02 7.16 -14.21
CA MET A 62 -7.44 6.99 -12.82
C MET A 62 -7.75 5.52 -12.48
N THR A 63 -8.45 4.81 -13.37
CA THR A 63 -8.71 3.37 -13.18
C THR A 63 -7.41 2.57 -13.13
N HIS A 64 -6.47 2.86 -14.03
CA HIS A 64 -5.17 2.19 -14.03
C HIS A 64 -4.37 2.46 -12.74
N GLU A 65 -4.41 3.70 -12.22
CA GLU A 65 -3.78 4.06 -10.95
C GLU A 65 -4.35 3.23 -9.79
N THR A 66 -5.68 3.10 -9.71
CA THR A 66 -6.34 2.30 -8.67
C THR A 66 -5.99 0.82 -8.81
N THR A 67 -5.98 0.27 -10.02
CA THR A 67 -5.62 -1.15 -10.23
C THR A 67 -4.16 -1.44 -9.88
N MET A 68 -3.23 -0.52 -10.18
CA MET A 68 -1.83 -0.67 -9.80
C MET A 68 -1.66 -0.67 -8.27
N LYS A 69 -2.27 0.28 -7.57
CA LYS A 69 -2.22 0.34 -6.08
C LYS A 69 -2.85 -0.90 -5.43
N ASN A 70 -3.91 -1.43 -6.01
CA ASN A 70 -4.53 -2.67 -5.53
C ASN A 70 -3.62 -3.89 -5.77
N HIS A 71 -2.93 -3.98 -6.91
CA HIS A 71 -1.99 -5.09 -7.17
C HIS A 71 -0.78 -5.02 -6.25
N GLU A 72 -0.24 -3.83 -6.01
CA GLU A 72 0.86 -3.60 -5.05
C GLU A 72 0.46 -4.02 -3.62
N TYR A 73 -0.77 -3.75 -3.20
CA TYR A 73 -1.33 -4.22 -1.93
C TYR A 73 -1.51 -5.76 -1.89
N VAL A 74 -1.89 -6.38 -2.99
CA VAL A 74 -2.09 -7.84 -3.07
C VAL A 74 -0.75 -8.60 -3.15
N GLU A 75 0.25 -8.07 -3.87
CA GLU A 75 1.58 -8.67 -3.99
C GLU A 75 2.39 -8.56 -2.70
N THR A 76 2.27 -7.45 -1.97
CA THR A 76 2.90 -7.32 -0.64
C THR A 76 2.32 -8.28 0.39
N LYS A 77 1.05 -8.68 0.26
CA LYS A 77 0.42 -9.72 1.10
C LYS A 77 0.74 -11.16 0.67
N LYS A 78 1.01 -11.42 -0.62
CA LYS A 78 1.22 -12.78 -1.15
C LYS A 78 2.66 -13.32 -1.05
N LYS A 79 3.65 -12.52 -0.66
CA LYS A 79 5.06 -12.96 -0.52
C LYS A 79 5.38 -13.81 0.74
N LYS A 80 4.39 -14.50 1.31
CA LYS A 80 4.60 -15.59 2.28
C LYS A 80 3.79 -16.81 1.84
N THR A 81 4.34 -17.61 0.94
CA THR A 81 3.92 -19.00 0.74
C THR A 81 4.33 -19.81 1.98
N ILE A 82 3.46 -19.79 2.97
CA ILE A 82 3.32 -20.89 3.94
C ILE A 82 1.88 -21.37 3.76
N ALA A 83 1.73 -22.63 3.39
CA ALA A 83 0.44 -23.28 3.18
C ALA A 83 -0.49 -23.00 4.37
N LEU A 84 -1.70 -22.51 4.11
CA LEU A 84 -2.70 -22.32 5.16
C LEU A 84 -4.05 -22.92 4.76
N ARG A 85 -4.53 -23.75 5.69
CA ARG A 85 -5.92 -24.20 5.77
C ARG A 85 -6.86 -23.01 5.83
N ALA A 86 -8.00 -23.19 5.16
CA ALA A 86 -9.15 -22.32 5.26
C ALA A 86 -9.83 -22.47 6.62
N SER A 87 -10.02 -21.34 7.30
CA SER A 87 -11.16 -21.11 8.17
C SER A 87 -11.52 -19.63 8.06
N LYS A 88 -12.75 -19.40 7.57
CA LYS A 88 -13.40 -18.12 7.38
C LYS A 88 -13.94 -17.65 8.73
N GLU A 89 -13.49 -16.48 9.18
CA GLU A 89 -14.28 -15.63 10.07
C GLU A 89 -14.12 -14.16 9.63
N GLU A 90 -15.26 -13.54 9.43
CA GLU A 90 -15.44 -12.12 9.15
C GLU A 90 -15.33 -11.36 10.47
N SER A 91 -14.37 -10.44 10.60
CA SER A 91 -14.49 -9.32 11.54
C SER A 91 -13.68 -8.10 11.08
N GLU A 92 -14.46 -7.11 10.68
CA GLU A 92 -14.36 -5.68 10.99
C GLU A 92 -13.00 -5.06 11.36
N ASN A 93 -12.48 -4.26 10.41
CA ASN A 93 -11.80 -2.97 10.60
C ASN A 93 -10.92 -2.78 11.85
N ASP A 94 -9.74 -3.38 11.84
CA ASP A 94 -8.62 -2.98 12.68
C ASP A 94 -7.63 -2.09 11.90
N GLU A 95 -7.98 -0.81 11.73
CA GLU A 95 -7.01 0.23 11.29
C GLU A 95 -5.82 0.36 12.29
N ASP A 96 -5.96 -0.14 13.52
CA ASP A 96 -4.91 -0.19 14.55
C ASP A 96 -3.98 -1.41 14.40
N GLY A 97 -4.43 -2.46 13.70
CA GLY A 97 -3.67 -3.68 13.48
C GLY A 97 -2.41 -3.44 12.64
N ASP A 98 -2.53 -2.62 11.59
CA ASP A 98 -1.42 -2.32 10.69
C ASP A 98 -0.30 -1.52 11.39
N MET A 99 -0.65 -0.61 12.31
CA MET A 99 0.36 0.14 13.07
C MET A 99 1.00 -0.70 14.19
N ALA A 100 0.22 -1.56 14.86
CA ALA A 100 0.77 -2.52 15.81
C ALA A 100 1.77 -3.47 15.13
N LEU A 101 1.48 -3.89 13.90
CA LEU A 101 2.37 -4.71 13.09
C LEU A 101 3.66 -3.97 12.73
N ILE A 102 3.58 -2.74 12.24
CA ILE A 102 4.77 -1.91 11.92
C ILE A 102 5.62 -1.65 13.18
N THR A 103 4.99 -1.25 14.28
CA THR A 103 5.67 -1.00 15.57
C THR A 103 6.35 -2.28 16.09
N SER A 104 5.68 -3.44 15.94
CA SER A 104 6.24 -4.73 16.37
C SER A 104 7.41 -5.19 15.50
N GLN A 105 7.37 -4.93 14.19
CA GLN A 105 8.45 -5.25 13.25
C GLN A 105 9.66 -4.35 13.50
N PHE A 106 9.43 -3.06 13.72
CA PHE A 106 10.49 -2.12 14.04
C PHE A 106 11.12 -2.45 15.41
N LYS A 107 10.32 -2.79 16.43
CA LYS A 107 10.83 -3.25 17.73
C LYS A 107 11.67 -4.53 17.62
N LYS A 108 11.37 -5.43 16.67
CA LYS A 108 12.20 -6.60 16.35
C LYS A 108 13.49 -6.21 15.63
N PHE A 109 13.43 -5.24 14.72
CA PHE A 109 14.60 -4.69 14.02
C PHE A 109 15.59 -3.98 14.95
N LEU A 110 15.11 -3.14 15.88
CA LEU A 110 15.98 -2.49 16.87
C LEU A 110 16.64 -3.52 17.82
N LYS A 111 15.95 -4.64 18.11
CA LYS A 111 16.51 -5.74 18.90
C LYS A 111 17.56 -6.54 18.11
N SER A 112 17.37 -6.74 16.81
CA SER A 112 18.32 -7.49 15.98
C SER A 112 19.62 -6.71 15.71
N GLN A 113 19.58 -5.37 15.64
CA GLN A 113 20.78 -4.53 15.51
C GLN A 113 21.58 -4.38 16.83
N LYS A 114 20.95 -4.48 18.00
CA LYS A 114 21.65 -4.42 19.30
C LYS A 114 22.60 -5.60 19.58
N GLY A 115 22.55 -6.68 18.79
CA GLY A 115 23.42 -7.85 18.95
C GLY A 115 24.86 -7.71 18.42
N LYS A 116 25.25 -6.58 17.83
CA LYS A 116 26.58 -6.40 17.19
C LYS A 116 27.51 -5.38 17.85
N LYS A 117 27.28 -4.98 19.11
CA LYS A 117 28.24 -4.14 19.86
C LYS A 117 29.01 -4.99 20.88
N ALA A 118 30.32 -5.12 20.62
CA ALA A 118 31.29 -5.81 21.45
C ALA A 118 31.30 -5.32 22.90
N PHE A 119 31.38 -6.27 23.82
CA PHE A 119 31.45 -6.04 25.27
C PHE A 119 32.69 -5.23 25.65
N LYS A 120 32.49 -4.04 26.21
CA LYS A 120 33.48 -3.37 27.06
C LYS A 120 33.17 -3.75 28.51
N LYS A 121 34.05 -4.57 29.12
CA LYS A 121 33.99 -5.00 30.52
C LYS A 121 34.15 -3.81 31.48
N TYR A 122 33.35 -3.78 32.55
CA TYR A 122 33.77 -3.39 33.91
C TYR A 122 32.87 -4.11 34.96
N PRO A 123 33.36 -4.48 36.17
CA PRO A 123 32.69 -5.46 37.05
C PRO A 123 32.02 -4.86 38.32
N GLN A 124 31.26 -5.74 39.00
CA GLN A 124 30.57 -5.66 40.32
C GLN A 124 29.14 -5.08 40.34
N LYS A 125 28.15 -5.63 41.06
CA LYS A 125 28.05 -6.67 42.11
C LYS A 125 26.58 -7.14 42.24
N GLU A 126 26.37 -8.39 42.68
CA GLU A 126 25.26 -9.00 43.46
C GLU A 126 23.78 -8.60 43.14
N GLU A 127 22.77 -9.47 43.03
CA GLU A 127 22.46 -10.65 43.85
C GLU A 127 21.23 -11.42 43.30
N SER A 128 21.20 -12.75 43.49
CA SER A 128 20.03 -13.67 43.43
C SER A 128 19.31 -13.82 42.07
N SER A 129 18.86 -14.97 41.57
CA SER A 129 18.45 -16.23 42.20
C SER A 129 18.34 -17.33 41.09
N LYS A 130 18.64 -18.58 41.45
CA LYS A 130 18.34 -19.86 40.76
C LYS A 130 18.56 -19.91 39.23
N LYS A 131 19.74 -20.35 38.80
CA LYS A 131 19.95 -20.86 37.44
C LYS A 131 20.27 -22.35 37.50
N GLU A 132 19.39 -23.15 36.92
CA GLU A 132 19.66 -24.54 36.54
C GLU A 132 20.99 -24.58 35.78
N GLU A 133 21.87 -25.51 36.15
CA GLU A 133 23.19 -25.64 35.56
C GLU A 133 23.09 -25.81 34.04
N LEU A 134 23.76 -24.92 33.30
CA LEU A 134 23.82 -24.99 31.84
C LEU A 134 24.61 -26.23 31.42
N VAL A 135 23.89 -27.26 30.97
CA VAL A 135 24.43 -28.53 30.46
C VAL A 135 24.60 -28.45 28.93
N CYS A 136 25.79 -28.79 28.43
CA CYS A 136 26.03 -28.89 26.99
C CYS A 136 25.20 -30.02 26.37
N TYR A 137 24.35 -29.71 25.39
CA TYR A 137 23.47 -30.67 24.72
C TYR A 137 24.22 -31.79 23.96
N GLU A 138 25.51 -31.60 23.61
CA GLU A 138 26.28 -32.64 22.91
C GLU A 138 27.09 -33.55 23.85
N CYS A 139 27.72 -33.00 24.90
CA CYS A 139 28.56 -33.81 25.79
C CYS A 139 27.95 -34.06 27.18
N LYS A 140 26.74 -33.54 27.44
CA LYS A 140 25.99 -33.65 28.71
C LYS A 140 26.78 -33.25 29.96
N LYS A 141 27.81 -32.40 29.82
CA LYS A 141 28.59 -31.86 30.94
C LYS A 141 28.14 -30.43 31.25
N PRO A 142 28.03 -30.04 32.53
CA PRO A 142 27.76 -28.66 32.89
C PRO A 142 28.93 -27.75 32.49
N ARG A 143 28.68 -26.44 32.41
CA ARG A 143 29.66 -25.31 32.31
C ARG A 143 29.92 -24.71 30.92
N HIS A 144 29.36 -25.23 29.83
CA HIS A 144 29.55 -24.64 28.48
C HIS A 144 28.36 -24.90 27.55
N PHE A 145 28.16 -24.02 26.57
CA PHE A 145 27.18 -24.21 25.50
C PHE A 145 27.75 -25.09 24.38
N LYS A 146 26.88 -25.62 23.51
CA LYS A 146 27.24 -26.45 22.35
C LYS A 146 28.37 -25.83 21.52
N SER A 147 28.36 -24.50 21.34
CA SER A 147 29.38 -23.76 20.59
C SER A 147 30.81 -23.88 21.13
N ASP A 148 30.98 -24.07 22.44
CA ASP A 148 32.28 -24.10 23.10
C ASP A 148 32.70 -25.51 23.52
N CYS A 149 32.02 -26.53 23.00
CA CYS A 149 32.24 -27.91 23.40
C CYS A 149 33.61 -28.43 22.92
N PRO A 150 34.51 -28.86 23.84
CA PRO A 150 35.84 -29.36 23.47
C PRO A 150 35.82 -30.56 22.51
N SER A 151 34.73 -31.33 22.48
CA SER A 151 34.58 -32.47 21.56
C SER A 151 34.29 -32.05 20.11
N LEU A 152 33.75 -30.85 19.86
CA LEU A 152 33.56 -30.33 18.49
C LEU A 152 34.88 -29.88 17.87
N LYS A 153 35.75 -29.22 18.67
CA LYS A 153 37.09 -28.79 18.22
C LYS A 153 37.97 -29.99 17.81
N LYS A 154 37.81 -31.15 18.44
CA LYS A 154 38.50 -32.38 18.02
C LYS A 154 37.95 -32.92 16.69
N LYS A 155 36.64 -32.85 16.43
CA LYS A 155 36.05 -33.29 15.15
C LYS A 155 36.45 -32.42 13.96
N GLU A 156 36.70 -31.12 14.16
CA GLU A 156 37.21 -30.23 13.10
C GLU A 156 38.69 -30.50 12.77
N GLN A 157 39.51 -30.87 13.76
CA GLN A 157 40.92 -31.21 13.53
C GLN A 157 41.12 -32.55 12.80
N PHE A 158 40.23 -33.53 13.01
CA PHE A 158 40.27 -34.80 12.26
C PHE A 158 39.83 -34.66 10.79
N LYS A 159 39.03 -33.64 10.44
CA LYS A 159 38.62 -33.40 9.04
C LYS A 159 39.69 -32.70 8.20
N LYS A 160 40.53 -31.83 8.79
CA LYS A 160 41.61 -31.13 8.07
C LYS A 160 42.80 -32.02 7.68
N ASN A 161 42.98 -33.18 8.34
CA ASN A 161 44.13 -34.06 8.08
C ASN A 161 43.89 -35.10 6.97
N ASN A 162 42.67 -35.21 6.42
CA ASN A 162 42.32 -36.22 5.40
C ASN A 162 42.23 -35.67 3.96
N GLU A 163 42.52 -34.39 3.74
CA GLU A 163 42.38 -33.73 2.44
C GLU A 163 43.67 -33.73 1.60
N HIS A 164 44.80 -34.18 2.15
CA HIS A 164 46.10 -34.20 1.45
C HIS A 164 46.55 -35.56 0.91
N SER A 165 45.72 -36.62 0.97
CA SER A 165 46.15 -37.96 0.55
C SER A 165 45.12 -38.74 -0.28
N LYS A 166 44.61 -38.16 -1.38
CA LYS A 166 43.94 -38.95 -2.44
C LYS A 166 44.26 -38.40 -3.84
N LYS A 167 45.50 -38.64 -4.30
CA LYS A 167 45.78 -38.83 -5.73
C LYS A 167 46.02 -40.33 -5.98
N LYS A 168 45.29 -40.85 -6.97
CA LYS A 168 45.42 -42.14 -7.69
C LYS A 168 44.57 -43.34 -7.19
N LYS A 169 43.94 -43.98 -8.20
CA LYS A 169 43.12 -45.22 -8.25
C LYS A 169 41.63 -44.98 -7.88
N ALA A 170 40.62 -45.40 -8.65
CA ALA A 170 40.52 -46.52 -9.58
C ALA A 170 39.29 -46.41 -10.53
N MET A 171 39.44 -47.09 -11.68
CA MET A 171 38.46 -47.92 -12.41
C MET A 171 37.19 -47.33 -13.07
N VAL A 172 37.30 -47.30 -14.41
CA VAL A 172 36.30 -47.62 -15.45
C VAL A 172 35.04 -48.35 -14.97
N ALA A 173 33.89 -47.82 -15.40
CA ALA A 173 32.71 -48.60 -15.76
C ALA A 173 31.99 -47.90 -16.93
N THR A 174 32.09 -48.53 -18.10
CA THR A 174 31.30 -48.33 -19.31
C THR A 174 29.90 -48.88 -19.11
N TRP A 175 28.88 -48.07 -19.39
CA TRP A 175 27.49 -48.48 -19.65
C TRP A 175 27.09 -47.65 -20.88
N ASP A 176 27.29 -48.15 -22.11
CA ASP A 176 26.40 -49.07 -22.86
C ASP A 176 25.04 -48.38 -23.09
N ASP A 177 24.91 -47.55 -24.13
CA ASP A 177 24.71 -47.86 -25.55
C ASP A 177 23.27 -48.31 -25.86
N SER A 178 22.49 -47.36 -26.36
CA SER A 178 21.23 -47.55 -27.07
C SER A 178 20.98 -46.26 -27.85
N ASP A 179 21.54 -46.24 -29.06
CA ASP A 179 21.19 -45.30 -30.12
C ASP A 179 19.77 -45.61 -30.63
N GLU A 180 18.91 -44.59 -30.67
CA GLU A 180 17.87 -44.47 -31.71
C GLU A 180 17.99 -43.05 -32.26
N SER A 181 18.57 -42.96 -33.45
CA SER A 181 18.77 -41.71 -34.21
C SER A 181 17.49 -41.32 -34.93
N SER A 182 17.11 -40.03 -34.91
CA SER A 182 16.38 -39.41 -36.02
C SER A 182 16.33 -37.88 -35.94
N SER A 183 17.16 -37.25 -36.80
CA SER A 183 16.89 -36.08 -37.67
C SER A 183 16.53 -34.72 -37.07
N ASP A 184 17.46 -33.77 -37.31
CA ASP A 184 17.32 -32.43 -37.87
C ASP A 184 16.18 -31.51 -37.39
N GLU A 185 16.55 -30.35 -36.84
CA GLU A 185 16.60 -29.08 -37.58
C GLU A 185 17.10 -27.98 -36.62
N GLU A 186 18.08 -27.21 -37.08
CA GLU A 186 18.55 -26.02 -36.39
C GLU A 186 17.46 -24.94 -36.43
N SER A 187 17.12 -24.39 -35.27
CA SER A 187 16.39 -23.13 -35.18
C SER A 187 17.07 -22.28 -34.12
N ASP A 188 17.88 -21.34 -34.59
CA ASP A 188 18.42 -20.23 -33.82
C ASP A 188 17.33 -19.57 -32.98
N GLY A 189 17.51 -19.68 -31.67
CA GLY A 189 16.73 -18.97 -30.67
C GLY A 189 17.66 -18.71 -29.51
N GLU A 190 18.40 -17.60 -29.55
CA GLU A 190 19.15 -17.09 -28.42
C GLU A 190 18.18 -16.76 -27.27
N VAL A 191 17.88 -17.75 -26.45
CA VAL A 191 17.17 -17.55 -25.18
C VAL A 191 18.15 -16.87 -24.24
N ALA A 192 18.10 -15.54 -24.21
CA ALA A 192 18.81 -14.75 -23.22
C ALA A 192 18.34 -15.16 -21.82
N ASN A 193 19.12 -16.02 -21.16
CA ASN A 193 18.91 -16.39 -19.77
C ASN A 193 19.10 -15.15 -18.89
N ILE A 194 18.00 -14.51 -18.51
CA ILE A 194 17.92 -13.36 -17.58
C ILE A 194 18.71 -13.62 -16.28
N ALA A 195 18.95 -14.88 -15.92
CA ALA A 195 19.73 -15.30 -14.77
C ALA A 195 21.23 -14.93 -14.79
N PHE A 196 21.77 -14.41 -15.89
CA PHE A 196 23.18 -14.02 -16.01
C PHE A 196 23.45 -12.50 -16.08
N MET A 197 22.42 -11.65 -15.97
CA MET A 197 22.66 -10.21 -15.88
C MET A 197 23.16 -9.84 -14.48
N ALA A 198 24.47 -9.61 -14.36
CA ALA A 198 25.04 -8.94 -13.22
C ALA A 198 24.49 -7.51 -13.19
N ILE A 199 23.76 -7.18 -12.12
CA ILE A 199 23.35 -5.81 -11.84
C ILE A 199 24.63 -5.09 -11.43
N GLU A 200 25.14 -4.20 -12.27
CA GLU A 200 26.08 -3.18 -11.81
C GLU A 200 25.32 -2.35 -10.77
N GLU A 201 25.63 -2.58 -9.49
CA GLU A 201 25.16 -1.72 -8.41
C GLU A 201 25.80 -0.35 -8.65
N GLU A 202 25.07 0.54 -9.34
CA GLU A 202 25.30 1.96 -9.22
C GLU A 202 25.37 2.24 -7.71
N GLU A 203 26.49 2.78 -7.23
CA GLU A 203 26.66 3.13 -5.83
C GLU A 203 25.66 4.24 -5.49
N GLU A 204 24.45 3.83 -5.14
CA GLU A 204 23.48 4.67 -4.47
C GLU A 204 24.15 5.13 -3.18
N ASP A 205 24.45 6.42 -3.10
CA ASP A 205 24.98 7.08 -1.90
C ASP A 205 24.19 6.60 -0.69
N LYS A 206 24.80 5.67 0.05
CA LYS A 206 24.17 4.97 1.15
C LYS A 206 24.12 5.93 2.33
N ILE A 207 23.12 6.81 2.35
CA ILE A 207 22.89 7.77 3.42
C ILE A 207 22.68 6.96 4.71
N ASN A 208 23.74 6.93 5.52
CA ASN A 208 23.83 6.08 6.68
C ASN A 208 23.27 6.85 7.87
N PHE A 209 21.94 6.91 7.99
CA PHE A 209 21.29 7.53 9.15
C PHE A 209 21.76 6.87 10.45
N SER A 210 22.03 7.69 11.46
CA SER A 210 22.33 7.17 12.79
C SER A 210 21.12 6.43 13.35
N PHE A 211 21.34 5.36 14.10
CA PHE A 211 20.28 4.65 14.82
C PHE A 211 19.49 5.59 15.73
N ASP A 212 20.16 6.56 16.36
CA ASP A 212 19.54 7.52 17.27
C ASP A 212 18.65 8.51 16.49
N GLU A 213 19.06 8.90 15.29
CA GLU A 213 18.31 9.79 14.39
C GLU A 213 17.06 9.10 13.85
N LEU A 214 17.17 7.81 13.49
CA LEU A 214 16.03 6.99 13.08
C LEU A 214 15.05 6.78 14.24
N GLN A 215 15.56 6.58 15.46
CA GLN A 215 14.74 6.42 16.65
C GLN A 215 13.97 7.71 16.98
N ASP A 216 14.61 8.87 16.88
CA ASP A 216 13.97 10.16 17.13
C ASP A 216 12.91 10.49 16.07
N ALA A 217 13.22 10.28 14.79
CA ALA A 217 12.26 10.44 13.70
C ALA A 217 11.00 9.57 13.89
N TYR A 218 11.18 8.31 14.32
CA TYR A 218 10.05 7.42 14.62
C TYR A 218 9.22 7.91 15.81
N GLN A 219 9.88 8.37 16.88
CA GLN A 219 9.18 8.87 18.06
C GLN A 219 8.35 10.11 17.74
N ASN A 220 8.90 11.01 16.92
CA ASN A 220 8.20 12.19 16.42
C ASN A 220 7.00 11.79 15.55
N LEU A 221 7.18 10.87 14.61
CA LEU A 221 6.09 10.34 13.78
C LEU A 221 4.96 9.71 14.63
N PHE A 222 5.32 8.94 15.65
CA PHE A 222 4.35 8.31 16.56
C PHE A 222 3.57 9.36 17.38
N ASN A 223 4.24 10.41 17.84
CA ASN A 223 3.60 11.50 18.56
C ASN A 223 2.62 12.27 17.66
N GLU A 224 3.02 12.57 16.42
CA GLU A 224 2.15 13.22 15.44
C GLU A 224 0.93 12.35 15.11
N TYR A 225 1.13 11.05 14.89
CA TYR A 225 0.04 10.09 14.69
C TYR A 225 -0.95 10.15 15.85
N LYS A 226 -0.48 10.10 17.09
CA LYS A 226 -1.33 10.16 18.29
C LYS A 226 -2.18 11.45 18.31
N ILE A 227 -1.58 12.59 17.97
CA ILE A 227 -2.29 13.87 17.87
C ILE A 227 -3.38 13.79 16.78
N VAL A 228 -3.05 13.26 15.61
CA VAL A 228 -3.99 13.08 14.49
C VAL A 228 -5.15 12.17 14.89
N CYS A 229 -4.88 11.06 15.59
CA CYS A 229 -5.93 10.16 16.08
C CYS A 229 -6.89 10.85 17.06
N PHE A 230 -6.37 11.65 18.00
CA PHE A 230 -7.22 12.42 18.90
C PHE A 230 -8.09 13.44 18.15
N LYS A 231 -7.49 14.15 17.17
CA LYS A 231 -8.23 15.09 16.31
C LYS A 231 -9.31 14.37 15.52
N ASN A 232 -9.01 13.22 14.91
CA ASN A 232 -10.00 12.41 14.18
C ASN A 232 -11.14 11.93 15.09
N LYS A 233 -10.85 11.52 16.33
CA LYS A 233 -11.90 11.15 17.29
C LYS A 233 -12.81 12.34 17.62
N SER A 234 -12.24 13.54 17.77
CA SER A 234 -13.03 14.75 17.98
C SER A 234 -13.86 15.14 16.75
N LEU A 235 -13.27 15.07 15.55
CA LEU A 235 -13.95 15.37 14.29
C LEU A 235 -15.10 14.39 14.03
N LYS A 236 -14.92 13.09 14.31
CA LYS A 236 -16.01 12.10 14.22
C LYS A 236 -17.18 12.46 15.13
N LYS A 237 -16.92 12.90 16.37
CA LYS A 237 -17.98 13.36 17.28
C LYS A 237 -18.71 14.60 16.74
N ASN A 238 -17.95 15.59 16.24
CA ASN A 238 -18.53 16.80 15.68
C ASN A 238 -19.38 16.48 14.44
N ALA A 239 -18.91 15.60 13.56
CA ALA A 239 -19.67 15.16 12.39
C ALA A 239 -21.02 14.53 12.78
N ILE A 240 -21.03 13.66 13.81
CA ILE A 240 -22.28 13.07 14.32
C ILE A 240 -23.23 14.14 14.87
N LEU A 241 -22.71 15.13 15.59
CA LEU A 241 -23.52 16.24 16.12
C LEU A 241 -24.12 17.08 15.00
N LEU A 242 -23.32 17.48 14.01
CA LEU A 242 -23.81 18.24 12.85
C LEU A 242 -24.84 17.45 12.06
N SER A 243 -24.66 16.15 11.86
CA SER A 243 -25.65 15.31 11.17
C SER A 243 -27.01 15.30 11.88
N LYS A 244 -27.01 15.22 13.22
CA LYS A 244 -28.25 15.32 14.00
C LYS A 244 -28.90 16.69 13.86
N GLU A 245 -28.12 17.76 13.89
CA GLU A 245 -28.64 19.12 13.72
C GLU A 245 -29.28 19.30 12.33
N ILE A 246 -28.64 18.82 11.27
CA ILE A 246 -29.19 18.80 9.91
C ILE A 246 -30.52 18.05 9.85
N GLU A 247 -30.62 16.89 10.51
CA GLU A 247 -31.86 16.11 10.55
C GLU A 247 -32.99 16.89 11.26
N THR A 248 -32.68 17.55 12.38
CA THR A 248 -33.68 18.40 13.08
C THR A 248 -34.13 19.58 12.22
N LEU A 249 -33.21 20.25 11.51
CA LEU A 249 -33.53 21.36 10.62
C LEU A 249 -34.35 20.89 9.41
N LYS A 250 -34.03 19.71 8.86
CA LYS A 250 -34.80 19.11 7.77
C LYS A 250 -36.25 18.84 8.19
N ASN A 251 -36.45 18.32 9.40
CA ASN A 251 -37.79 18.10 9.94
C ASN A 251 -38.56 19.41 10.14
N LYS A 252 -37.90 20.45 10.68
CA LYS A 252 -38.50 21.79 10.81
C LYS A 252 -38.87 22.38 9.45
N ASN A 253 -37.99 22.29 8.46
CA ASN A 253 -38.27 22.75 7.10
C ASN A 253 -39.45 21.99 6.47
N SER A 254 -39.56 20.68 6.70
CA SER A 254 -40.72 19.91 6.24
C SER A 254 -42.02 20.44 6.85
N ASN A 255 -42.02 20.79 8.13
CA ASN A 255 -43.20 21.37 8.77
C ASN A 255 -43.55 22.72 8.17
N TYR A 256 -42.58 23.62 7.96
CA TYR A 256 -42.82 24.91 7.33
C TYR A 256 -43.33 24.79 5.90
N ILE A 257 -42.83 23.82 5.13
CA ILE A 257 -43.34 23.55 3.77
C ILE A 257 -44.82 23.14 3.82
N ASN A 258 -45.19 22.26 4.75
CA ASN A 258 -46.58 21.84 4.92
C ASN A 258 -47.48 23.01 5.34
N GLU A 259 -47.01 23.89 6.24
CA GLU A 259 -47.75 25.10 6.64
C GLU A 259 -47.95 26.05 5.46
N ILE A 260 -46.92 26.27 4.64
CA ILE A 260 -47.01 27.09 3.43
C ILE A 260 -48.02 26.51 2.45
N GLU A 261 -48.06 25.18 2.28
CA GLU A 261 -49.02 24.52 1.40
C GLU A 261 -50.47 24.72 1.87
N ILE A 262 -50.72 24.58 3.17
CA ILE A 262 -52.04 24.85 3.78
C ILE A 262 -52.45 26.31 3.57
N LEU A 263 -51.54 27.26 3.78
CA LEU A 263 -51.80 28.68 3.57
C LEU A 263 -52.08 28.98 2.10
N ASN A 264 -51.37 28.37 1.16
CA ASN A 264 -51.62 28.52 -0.27
C ASN A 264 -53.00 28.02 -0.69
N ILE A 265 -53.43 26.87 -0.16
CA ILE A 265 -54.79 26.35 -0.39
C ILE A 265 -55.84 27.34 0.15
N SER A 266 -55.62 27.86 1.36
CA SER A 266 -56.53 28.82 2.01
C SER A 266 -56.62 30.13 1.22
N LEU A 267 -55.48 30.62 0.71
CA LEU A 267 -55.42 31.82 -0.13
C LEU A 267 -56.19 31.60 -1.44
N LYS A 268 -56.01 30.44 -2.08
CA LYS A 268 -56.72 30.09 -3.32
C LYS A 268 -58.24 30.09 -3.11
N LEU A 269 -58.71 29.42 -2.06
CA LEU A 269 -60.13 29.41 -1.68
C LEU A 269 -60.68 30.81 -1.44
N THR A 270 -59.91 31.68 -0.80
CA THR A 270 -60.30 33.08 -0.53
C THR A 270 -60.44 33.89 -1.82
N ASN A 271 -59.52 33.68 -2.78
CA ASN A 271 -59.59 34.33 -4.09
C ASN A 271 -60.79 33.82 -4.89
N ASP A 272 -61.03 32.51 -4.93
CA ASP A 272 -62.17 31.91 -5.63
C ASP A 272 -63.50 32.49 -5.11
N PHE A 273 -63.66 32.62 -3.78
CA PHE A 273 -64.83 33.26 -3.18
C PHE A 273 -64.96 34.75 -3.50
N LYS A 274 -63.84 35.46 -3.63
CA LYS A 274 -63.85 36.88 -3.99
C LYS A 274 -64.33 37.07 -5.43
N ASP A 275 -63.82 36.24 -6.35
CA ASP A 275 -64.21 36.27 -7.76
C ASP A 275 -65.69 35.90 -7.94
N GLU A 276 -66.20 34.91 -7.20
CA GLU A 276 -67.62 34.55 -7.20
C GLU A 276 -68.51 35.69 -6.69
N ASN A 277 -68.10 36.36 -5.61
CA ASN A 277 -68.82 37.54 -5.10
C ASN A 277 -68.81 38.72 -6.07
N GLU A 278 -67.70 38.96 -6.77
CA GLU A 278 -67.63 39.99 -7.82
C GLU A 278 -68.57 39.67 -8.99
N ASN A 279 -68.63 38.40 -9.41
CA ASN A 279 -69.55 37.93 -10.45
C ASN A 279 -71.02 38.10 -10.03
N LEU A 280 -71.39 37.67 -8.81
CA LEU A 280 -72.75 37.82 -8.29
C LEU A 280 -73.16 39.30 -8.21
N LYS A 281 -72.24 40.20 -7.86
CA LYS A 281 -72.52 41.63 -7.83
C LYS A 281 -72.83 42.19 -9.22
N LEU A 282 -72.08 41.79 -10.24
CA LEU A 282 -72.36 42.18 -11.63
C LEU A 282 -73.70 41.65 -12.12
N GLU A 283 -74.10 40.45 -11.72
CA GLU A 283 -75.39 39.85 -12.08
C GLU A 283 -76.57 40.58 -11.41
N ILE A 284 -76.41 40.99 -10.15
CA ILE A 284 -77.41 41.82 -9.45
C ILE A 284 -77.54 43.20 -10.10
N ASP A 285 -76.43 43.85 -10.45
CA ASP A 285 -76.43 45.18 -11.08
C ASP A 285 -77.05 45.18 -12.49
N ALA A 286 -77.22 44.01 -13.12
CA ALA A 286 -77.81 43.85 -14.44
C ALA A 286 -79.34 43.60 -14.44
N LEU A 287 -79.94 43.33 -13.27
CA LEU A 287 -81.39 43.09 -13.08
C LEU A 287 -82.16 44.37 -12.76
#